data_AF-A0A1X7PB52-F1
#
_entry.id   AF-A0A1X7PB52-F1
#
_cell.length_a   1.000
_cell.length_b   1.000
_cell.length_c   1.000
_cell.angle_alpha   90.00
_cell.angle_beta   90.00
_cell.angle_gamma   90.00
#
_symmetry.space_group_name_H-M   'P 1'
#
loop_
_entity.id
_entity.type
_entity.pdbx_description
1 polymer ?
#
loop_
_entity_poly.entity_id
_entity_poly.type
_entity_poly.pdbx_seq_one_letter_code
_entity_poly.pdbx_strand_id
1 'polypeptide(L)'
;MKSARSAAGVVLLVLAAVALPHPTLAQQAAVSEAAPTMAESEAAYRAGDYAKAIGIVRVLAEAGDAFAQYRLGYMTALGQGTEKDLKAAAGWFRKAADQGETSALLQLGVFHVQGTGVERSETEAARLFKLAAEKGNALAQLYVGQMYLAGAGIEKNEVAGLTWIMSAARAGSAEAQFKLGSIYATGEGATKDPKEARKWFELAAENGLASAQYTLASNLMAGTGIEKDEAKALEWYRKAADQGMPAAQRDLGGIYLAGIDGKPDYALAYDWTRKAADAGDAGALSNLGYMYYSGKGVPQDDQRAAEAYGKAAEKGLARSAAALGVLYQAGRGVEQSDEKAAEWYRKGALGGDRNALSALVVLIADGRAGLQDADAALWVALAAKGGDAAARSWLEAKAGEGSAAAQSRLAELIDSETHDAAADARAVALYLEAAGAGDGLAQLALARKYAAGEGVDQDYVAAHQWANIAATDGNEDAVKLRDNLSKLMTREQIADAQKKAREWTAKARDGG
;
A
#
# COMPACT_ATOMS: atom_id res chain seq x y z
N MET A 1 40.14 -45.62 -58.34
CA MET A 1 41.28 -45.09 -59.12
C MET A 1 41.01 -45.26 -60.61
N LYS A 2 40.98 -44.12 -61.32
CA LYS A 2 41.15 -43.90 -62.77
C LYS A 2 40.19 -44.55 -63.79
N SER A 3 39.17 -43.79 -64.17
CA SER A 3 38.67 -43.57 -65.54
C SER A 3 37.84 -42.26 -65.49
N ALA A 4 37.65 -41.41 -66.52
CA ALA A 4 38.24 -41.18 -67.83
C ALA A 4 37.58 -39.89 -68.37
N ARG A 5 38.34 -39.06 -69.13
CA ARG A 5 37.90 -38.25 -70.31
C ARG A 5 36.87 -37.11 -70.03
N SER A 6 36.77 -35.97 -70.73
CA SER A 6 37.15 -35.53 -72.09
C SER A 6 36.92 -34.00 -72.25
N ALA A 7 37.88 -33.29 -72.85
CA ALA A 7 37.80 -32.33 -73.99
C ALA A 7 36.68 -31.24 -74.05
N ALA A 8 36.95 -29.93 -74.21
CA ALA A 8 37.56 -29.15 -75.32
C ALA A 8 36.54 -28.54 -76.31
N GLY A 9 36.74 -27.25 -76.65
CA GLY A 9 36.31 -26.58 -77.90
C GLY A 9 34.85 -26.10 -77.98
N VAL A 10 34.50 -24.79 -78.02
CA VAL A 10 34.65 -23.75 -79.08
C VAL A 10 33.37 -23.52 -79.92
N VAL A 11 32.74 -22.36 -79.67
CA VAL A 11 32.14 -21.33 -80.58
C VAL A 11 30.95 -21.66 -81.51
N LEU A 12 29.83 -20.91 -81.35
CA LEU A 12 29.19 -19.96 -82.31
C LEU A 12 27.84 -19.44 -81.71
N LEU A 13 27.67 -18.16 -81.35
CA LEU A 13 27.21 -17.00 -82.14
C LEU A 13 25.76 -17.08 -82.70
N VAL A 14 24.82 -16.36 -82.07
CA VAL A 14 23.67 -15.72 -82.73
C VAL A 14 23.45 -14.32 -82.15
N LEU A 15 23.47 -13.33 -83.05
CA LEU A 15 23.17 -11.91 -82.87
C LEU A 15 21.66 -11.66 -82.80
N ALA A 16 21.25 -10.72 -81.95
CA ALA A 16 20.16 -9.79 -82.27
C ALA A 16 20.38 -8.48 -81.49
N ALA A 17 20.69 -7.43 -82.24
CA ALA A 17 20.82 -6.06 -81.76
C ALA A 17 19.44 -5.39 -81.70
N VAL A 18 19.11 -4.69 -80.62
CA VAL A 18 18.18 -3.55 -80.65
C VAL A 18 18.67 -2.47 -79.66
N ALA A 19 19.10 -1.36 -80.26
CA ALA A 19 19.12 0.04 -79.80
C ALA A 19 19.38 0.37 -78.31
N LEU A 20 20.50 1.06 -78.07
CA LEU A 20 20.65 2.02 -76.96
C LEU A 20 19.79 3.26 -77.21
N PRO A 21 19.15 3.84 -76.18
CA PRO A 21 19.00 5.28 -76.07
C PRO A 21 20.08 5.85 -75.15
N HIS A 22 20.66 6.97 -75.58
CA HIS A 22 21.55 7.82 -74.80
C HIS A 22 20.93 8.21 -73.43
N PRO A 23 21.71 8.31 -72.34
CA PRO A 23 21.22 8.91 -71.12
C PRO A 23 21.03 10.41 -71.34
N THR A 24 19.77 10.85 -71.30
CA THR A 24 19.39 12.24 -71.14
C THR A 24 19.96 12.79 -69.83
N LEU A 25 20.51 14.01 -69.92
CA LEU A 25 20.80 14.91 -68.82
C LEU A 25 19.61 15.00 -67.86
N ALA A 26 19.65 14.21 -66.79
CA ALA A 26 18.89 14.44 -65.57
C ALA A 26 19.76 13.95 -64.41
N GLN A 27 20.77 14.77 -64.11
CA GLN A 27 21.52 14.73 -62.87
C GLN A 27 20.54 15.07 -61.73
N GLN A 28 19.75 14.09 -61.30
CA GLN A 28 19.25 14.09 -59.94
C GLN A 28 20.45 13.77 -59.06
N ALA A 29 20.94 14.81 -58.38
CA ALA A 29 21.78 14.66 -57.22
C ALA A 29 21.01 13.83 -56.19
N ALA A 30 21.20 12.51 -56.21
CA ALA A 30 20.93 11.67 -55.06
C ALA A 30 21.96 12.09 -54.00
N VAL A 31 21.57 13.05 -53.17
CA VAL A 31 22.18 13.22 -51.86
C VAL A 31 21.97 11.86 -51.18
N SER A 32 23.05 11.10 -51.03
CA SER A 32 23.08 9.96 -50.13
C SER A 32 22.81 10.53 -48.74
N GLU A 33 21.54 10.59 -48.31
CA GLU A 33 21.21 10.83 -46.91
C GLU A 33 21.97 9.79 -46.09
N ALA A 34 22.82 10.27 -45.18
CA ALA A 34 23.57 9.40 -44.30
C ALA A 34 22.58 8.49 -43.57
N ALA A 35 22.92 7.20 -43.44
CA ALA A 35 22.07 6.26 -42.72
C ALA A 35 21.79 6.80 -41.31
N PRO A 36 20.53 6.73 -40.83
CA PRO A 36 20.16 7.35 -39.57
C PRO A 36 20.92 6.69 -38.42
N THR A 37 21.28 7.46 -37.39
CA THR A 37 22.12 6.98 -36.28
C THR A 37 21.40 6.98 -34.94
N MET A 38 21.86 6.15 -34.00
CA MET A 38 21.32 6.18 -32.63
C MET A 38 21.48 7.57 -31.98
N ALA A 39 22.58 8.28 -32.26
CA ALA A 39 22.80 9.63 -31.72
C ALA A 39 21.70 10.62 -32.15
N GLU A 40 21.22 10.53 -33.40
CA GLU A 40 20.12 11.34 -33.91
C GLU A 40 18.79 11.00 -33.22
N SER A 41 18.53 9.70 -32.98
CA SER A 41 17.36 9.29 -32.19
C SER A 41 17.43 9.81 -30.76
N GLU A 42 18.58 9.72 -30.09
CA GLU A 42 18.76 10.23 -28.73
C GLU A 42 18.59 11.75 -28.64
N ALA A 43 19.01 12.48 -29.67
CA ALA A 43 18.79 13.91 -29.75
C ALA A 43 17.29 14.22 -29.90
N ALA A 44 16.58 13.52 -30.79
CA ALA A 44 15.14 13.67 -30.96
C ALA A 44 14.36 13.31 -29.67
N TYR A 45 14.74 12.22 -29.01
CA TYR A 45 14.14 11.77 -27.76
C TYR A 45 14.30 12.83 -26.65
N ARG A 46 15.50 13.41 -26.51
CA ARG A 46 15.76 14.49 -25.54
C ARG A 46 15.01 15.78 -25.85
N ALA A 47 14.71 16.04 -27.11
CA ALA A 47 13.89 17.15 -27.54
C ALA A 47 12.37 16.90 -27.37
N GLY A 48 11.96 15.71 -26.93
CA GLY A 48 10.55 15.32 -26.81
C GLY A 48 9.90 14.90 -28.12
N ASP A 49 10.67 14.84 -29.22
CA ASP A 49 10.19 14.35 -30.53
C ASP A 49 10.26 12.83 -30.57
N TYR A 50 9.35 12.20 -29.82
CA TYR A 50 9.30 10.74 -29.70
C TYR A 50 8.94 10.05 -31.01
N ALA A 51 8.18 10.71 -31.89
CA ALA A 51 7.79 10.17 -33.19
C ALA A 51 9.01 10.02 -34.11
N LYS A 52 9.86 11.05 -34.20
CA LYS A 52 11.12 10.97 -34.95
C LYS A 52 12.09 9.98 -34.32
N ALA A 53 12.23 10.01 -32.99
CA ALA A 53 13.13 9.13 -32.27
C ALA A 53 12.80 7.64 -32.51
N ILE A 54 11.52 7.26 -32.39
CA ILE A 54 11.12 5.86 -32.59
C ILE A 54 11.19 5.42 -34.05
N GLY A 55 10.97 6.33 -35.00
CA GLY A 55 11.13 6.06 -36.43
C GLY A 55 12.56 5.61 -36.76
N ILE A 56 13.56 6.36 -36.26
CA ILE A 56 14.98 6.03 -36.42
C ILE A 56 15.32 4.71 -35.70
N VAL A 57 14.90 4.58 -34.44
CA VAL A 57 15.16 3.39 -33.62
C VAL A 57 14.59 2.13 -34.25
N ARG A 58 13.41 2.20 -34.88
CA ARG A 58 12.79 1.05 -35.55
C ARG A 58 13.63 0.53 -36.71
N VAL A 59 14.09 1.43 -37.58
CA VAL A 59 14.96 1.07 -38.73
C VAL A 59 16.23 0.38 -38.24
N LEU A 60 16.88 0.93 -37.21
CA LEU A 60 18.11 0.37 -36.66
C LEU A 60 17.88 -0.97 -35.92
N ALA A 61 16.78 -1.08 -35.18
CA ALA A 61 16.42 -2.32 -34.47
C ALA A 61 16.11 -3.47 -35.44
N GLU A 62 15.42 -3.16 -36.55
CA GLU A 62 15.13 -4.10 -37.63
C GLU A 62 16.38 -4.51 -38.41
N ALA A 63 17.37 -3.60 -38.52
CA ALA A 63 18.69 -3.90 -39.05
C ALA A 63 19.57 -4.74 -38.11
N GLY A 64 19.10 -5.04 -36.89
CA GLY A 64 19.76 -5.95 -35.95
C GLY A 64 20.55 -5.27 -34.84
N ASP A 65 20.60 -3.94 -34.77
CA ASP A 65 21.36 -3.22 -33.73
C ASP A 65 20.78 -3.50 -32.34
N ALA A 66 21.58 -4.09 -31.46
CA ALA A 66 21.14 -4.55 -30.14
C ALA A 66 20.72 -3.38 -29.22
N PHE A 67 21.40 -2.24 -29.30
CA PHE A 67 21.05 -1.07 -28.50
C PHE A 67 19.74 -0.43 -29.01
N ALA A 68 19.55 -0.34 -30.32
CA ALA A 68 18.30 0.11 -30.92
C ALA A 68 17.13 -0.82 -30.57
N GLN A 69 17.34 -2.14 -30.55
CA GLN A 69 16.32 -3.09 -30.08
C GLN A 69 15.96 -2.85 -28.61
N TYR A 70 16.95 -2.65 -27.74
CA TYR A 70 16.71 -2.24 -26.35
C TYR A 70 15.89 -0.95 -26.28
N ARG A 71 16.28 0.09 -27.03
CA ARG A 71 15.59 1.38 -27.03
C ARG A 71 14.18 1.31 -27.58
N LEU A 72 13.95 0.49 -28.61
CA LEU A 72 12.62 0.25 -29.16
C LEU A 72 11.72 -0.42 -28.12
N GLY A 73 12.25 -1.43 -27.40
CA GLY A 73 11.55 -2.07 -26.30
C GLY A 73 11.16 -1.07 -25.21
N TYR A 74 12.10 -0.20 -24.81
CA TYR A 74 11.86 0.82 -23.78
C TYR A 74 10.78 1.83 -24.19
N MET A 75 10.90 2.42 -25.38
CA MET A 75 9.92 3.39 -25.89
C MET A 75 8.53 2.77 -26.05
N THR A 76 8.46 1.51 -26.48
CA THR A 76 7.20 0.77 -26.61
C THR A 76 6.58 0.46 -25.24
N ALA A 77 7.38 0.12 -24.23
CA ALA A 77 6.89 -0.12 -22.87
C ALA A 77 6.31 1.14 -22.22
N LEU A 78 6.83 2.32 -22.57
CA LEU A 78 6.35 3.62 -22.09
C LEU A 78 5.26 4.24 -22.96
N GLY A 79 5.01 3.73 -24.17
CA GLY A 79 4.11 4.34 -25.13
C GLY A 79 4.62 5.70 -25.66
N GLN A 80 5.94 5.87 -25.75
CA GLN A 80 6.56 7.09 -26.24
C GLN A 80 6.73 7.02 -27.77
N GLY A 81 5.94 7.81 -28.49
CA GLY A 81 5.94 7.81 -29.96
C GLY A 81 5.25 6.58 -30.58
N THR A 82 4.65 5.72 -29.76
CA THR A 82 3.88 4.53 -30.17
C THR A 82 2.83 4.21 -29.11
N GLU A 83 1.85 3.36 -29.43
CA GLU A 83 0.99 2.78 -28.40
C GLU A 83 1.79 1.93 -27.43
N LYS A 84 1.39 1.94 -26.16
CA LYS A 84 2.02 1.15 -25.10
C LYS A 84 1.72 -0.33 -25.32
N ASP A 85 2.77 -1.12 -25.56
CA ASP A 85 2.68 -2.58 -25.69
C ASP A 85 3.83 -3.27 -24.95
N LEU A 86 3.51 -3.82 -23.78
CA LEU A 86 4.48 -4.49 -22.91
C LEU A 86 4.93 -5.84 -23.47
N LYS A 87 4.10 -6.52 -24.25
CA LYS A 87 4.45 -7.82 -24.85
C LYS A 87 5.40 -7.61 -26.03
N ALA A 88 5.12 -6.62 -26.87
CA ALA A 88 6.04 -6.23 -27.94
C ALA A 88 7.37 -5.71 -27.37
N ALA A 89 7.33 -4.90 -26.31
CA ALA A 89 8.52 -4.44 -25.62
C ALA A 89 9.39 -5.60 -25.11
N ALA A 90 8.77 -6.60 -24.47
CA ALA A 90 9.47 -7.80 -24.02
C ALA A 90 10.14 -8.57 -25.17
N GLY A 91 9.47 -8.66 -26.32
CA GLY A 91 10.03 -9.27 -27.54
C GLY A 91 11.29 -8.56 -28.03
N TRP A 92 11.30 -7.22 -28.00
CA TRP A 92 12.47 -6.43 -28.37
C TRP A 92 13.60 -6.52 -27.34
N PHE A 93 13.29 -6.50 -26.05
CA PHE A 93 14.29 -6.75 -25.01
C PHE A 93 14.92 -8.13 -25.14
N ARG A 94 14.14 -9.16 -25.48
CA ARG A 94 14.68 -10.51 -25.71
C ARG A 94 15.66 -10.53 -26.87
N LYS A 95 15.33 -9.95 -28.02
CA LYS A 95 16.26 -9.88 -29.16
C LYS A 95 17.58 -9.18 -28.80
N ALA A 96 17.52 -8.07 -28.05
CA ALA A 96 18.71 -7.37 -27.60
C ALA A 96 19.50 -8.18 -26.55
N ALA A 97 18.80 -8.82 -25.61
CA ALA A 97 19.39 -9.66 -24.56
C ALA A 97 20.09 -10.91 -25.13
N ASP A 98 19.54 -11.52 -26.18
CA ASP A 98 20.14 -12.64 -26.90
C ASP A 98 21.47 -12.25 -27.57
N GLN A 99 21.62 -10.96 -27.92
CA GLN A 99 22.88 -10.37 -28.40
C GLN A 99 23.82 -9.95 -27.26
N GLY A 100 23.42 -10.13 -26.01
CA GLY A 100 24.21 -9.80 -24.83
C GLY A 100 24.20 -8.31 -24.45
N GLU A 101 23.22 -7.53 -24.92
CA GLU A 101 23.01 -6.14 -24.51
C GLU A 101 22.62 -6.09 -23.03
N THR A 102 23.52 -5.54 -22.21
CA THR A 102 23.43 -5.54 -20.75
C THR A 102 22.17 -4.83 -20.25
N SER A 103 21.77 -3.74 -20.90
CA SER A 103 20.57 -2.97 -20.52
C SER A 103 19.29 -3.77 -20.79
N ALA A 104 19.28 -4.55 -21.87
CA ALA A 104 18.15 -5.41 -22.22
C ALA A 104 18.05 -6.64 -21.31
N LEU A 105 19.19 -7.26 -20.95
CA LEU A 105 19.24 -8.34 -19.96
C LEU A 105 18.62 -7.90 -18.63
N LEU A 106 19.00 -6.71 -18.15
CA LEU A 106 18.43 -6.13 -16.94
C LEU A 106 16.92 -5.91 -17.07
N GLN A 107 16.45 -5.22 -18.11
CA GLN A 107 15.01 -4.92 -18.24
C GLN A 107 14.16 -6.16 -18.46
N LEU A 108 14.64 -7.14 -19.23
CA LEU A 108 13.93 -8.40 -19.40
C LEU A 108 13.85 -9.19 -18.08
N GLY A 109 14.91 -9.13 -17.27
CA GLY A 109 14.89 -9.69 -15.92
C GLY A 109 13.80 -9.05 -15.04
N VAL A 110 13.69 -7.71 -15.05
CA VAL A 110 12.62 -6.99 -14.34
C VAL A 110 11.24 -7.41 -14.83
N PHE A 111 11.06 -7.55 -16.15
CA PHE A 111 9.80 -8.01 -16.75
C PHE A 111 9.41 -9.40 -16.25
N HIS A 112 10.37 -10.32 -16.10
CA HIS A 112 10.13 -11.65 -15.54
C HIS A 112 9.84 -11.65 -14.04
N VAL A 113 10.43 -10.76 -13.24
CA VAL A 113 10.06 -10.61 -11.81
C VAL A 113 8.60 -10.14 -11.69
N GLN A 114 8.21 -9.18 -12.52
CA GLN A 114 6.90 -8.52 -12.45
C GLN A 114 5.79 -9.28 -13.20
N GLY A 115 6.12 -10.24 -14.06
CA GLY A 115 5.16 -10.85 -14.99
C GLY A 115 4.60 -9.85 -16.01
N THR A 116 5.40 -8.84 -16.37
CA THR A 116 4.99 -7.74 -17.25
C THR A 116 5.35 -8.09 -18.69
N GLY A 117 4.36 -8.30 -19.56
CA GLY A 117 4.59 -8.65 -20.98
C GLY A 117 5.17 -10.05 -21.21
N VAL A 118 5.54 -10.77 -20.15
CA VAL A 118 6.07 -12.14 -20.13
C VAL A 118 5.49 -12.90 -18.93
N GLU A 119 5.56 -14.22 -18.96
CA GLU A 119 5.25 -15.04 -17.79
C GLU A 119 6.21 -14.73 -16.63
N ARG A 120 5.66 -14.60 -15.42
CA ARG A 120 6.45 -14.37 -14.21
C ARG A 120 7.37 -15.57 -13.97
N SER A 121 8.67 -15.32 -13.87
CA SER A 121 9.66 -16.36 -13.60
C SER A 121 10.86 -15.78 -12.85
N GLU A 122 10.95 -16.10 -11.56
CA GLU A 122 12.08 -15.66 -10.75
C GLU A 122 13.38 -16.34 -11.21
N THR A 123 13.33 -17.60 -11.63
CA THR A 123 14.50 -18.33 -12.15
C THR A 123 15.07 -17.67 -13.40
N GLU A 124 14.21 -17.27 -14.35
CA GLU A 124 14.67 -16.62 -15.57
C GLU A 124 15.18 -15.19 -15.29
N ALA A 125 14.50 -14.45 -14.42
CA ALA A 125 14.98 -13.16 -13.96
C ALA A 125 16.38 -13.25 -13.34
N ALA A 126 16.60 -14.23 -12.46
CA ALA A 126 17.88 -14.45 -11.82
C ALA A 126 18.99 -14.76 -12.81
N ARG A 127 18.70 -15.60 -13.81
CA ARG A 127 19.63 -15.92 -14.91
C ARG A 127 20.03 -14.66 -15.68
N LEU A 128 19.04 -13.85 -16.07
CA LEU A 128 19.25 -12.62 -16.84
C LEU A 128 20.02 -11.57 -16.04
N PHE A 129 19.66 -11.35 -14.77
CA PHE A 129 20.41 -10.44 -13.90
C PHE A 129 21.83 -10.93 -13.67
N LYS A 130 22.06 -12.24 -13.50
CA LYS A 130 23.41 -12.78 -13.34
C LYS A 130 24.28 -12.50 -14.57
N LEU A 131 23.76 -12.71 -15.77
CA LEU A 131 24.46 -12.37 -17.01
C LEU A 131 24.81 -10.87 -17.10
N ALA A 132 23.89 -9.99 -16.72
CA ALA A 132 24.15 -8.56 -16.69
C ALA A 132 25.15 -8.16 -15.57
N ALA A 133 25.09 -8.81 -14.41
CA ALA A 133 25.95 -8.57 -13.26
C ALA A 133 27.41 -8.98 -13.53
N GLU A 134 27.62 -10.10 -14.21
CA GLU A 134 28.93 -10.59 -14.66
C GLU A 134 29.57 -9.65 -15.70
N LYS A 135 28.76 -8.88 -16.43
CA LYS A 135 29.20 -7.80 -17.34
C LYS A 135 29.46 -6.46 -16.61
N GLY A 136 29.37 -6.43 -15.28
CA GLY A 136 29.68 -5.26 -14.47
C GLY A 136 28.52 -4.30 -14.24
N ASN A 137 27.28 -4.65 -14.59
CA ASN A 137 26.12 -3.79 -14.31
C ASN A 137 25.81 -3.79 -12.80
N ALA A 138 26.05 -2.65 -12.14
CA ALA A 138 25.90 -2.55 -10.68
C ALA A 138 24.46 -2.78 -10.20
N LEU A 139 23.45 -2.38 -10.96
CA LEU A 139 22.04 -2.61 -10.61
C LEU A 139 21.67 -4.09 -10.73
N ALA A 140 22.18 -4.78 -11.76
CA ALA A 140 22.03 -6.23 -11.89
C ALA A 140 22.77 -6.98 -10.75
N GLN A 141 23.97 -6.53 -10.38
CA GLN A 141 24.70 -7.07 -9.21
C GLN A 141 23.87 -6.93 -7.93
N LEU A 142 23.23 -5.77 -7.71
CA LEU A 142 22.31 -5.57 -6.59
C LEU A 142 21.15 -6.57 -6.63
N TYR A 143 20.47 -6.72 -7.78
CA TYR A 143 19.33 -7.66 -7.90
C TYR A 143 19.74 -9.11 -7.69
N VAL A 144 20.83 -9.57 -8.30
CA VAL A 144 21.38 -10.92 -8.07
C VAL A 144 21.69 -11.13 -6.60
N GLY A 145 22.31 -10.13 -5.97
CA GLY A 145 22.61 -10.18 -4.54
C GLY A 145 21.36 -10.34 -3.67
N GLN A 146 20.30 -9.58 -3.97
CA GLN A 146 19.01 -9.71 -3.29
C GLN A 146 18.34 -11.07 -3.53
N MET A 147 18.41 -11.59 -4.75
CA MET A 147 17.84 -12.91 -5.09
C MET A 147 18.56 -14.04 -4.34
N TYR A 148 19.89 -13.97 -4.20
CA TYR A 148 20.65 -14.89 -3.35
C TYR A 148 20.28 -14.80 -1.86
N LEU A 149 20.05 -13.59 -1.33
CA LEU A 149 19.61 -13.43 0.06
C LEU A 149 18.20 -14.00 0.29
N ALA A 150 17.30 -13.83 -0.67
CA ALA A 150 15.92 -14.28 -0.58
C ALA A 150 15.70 -15.76 -0.95
N GLY A 151 16.62 -16.37 -1.71
CA GLY A 151 16.39 -17.67 -2.34
C GLY A 151 15.37 -17.62 -3.49
N ALA A 152 15.21 -16.46 -4.14
CA ALA A 152 14.22 -16.23 -5.18
C ALA A 152 14.80 -16.62 -6.55
N GLY A 153 14.32 -17.71 -7.17
CA GLY A 153 14.81 -18.20 -8.46
C GLY A 153 16.26 -18.73 -8.48
N ILE A 154 17.01 -18.58 -7.40
CA ILE A 154 18.34 -19.13 -7.16
C ILE A 154 18.37 -19.67 -5.73
N GLU A 155 19.14 -20.74 -5.50
CA GLU A 155 19.37 -21.27 -4.16
C GLU A 155 19.90 -20.18 -3.21
N LYS A 156 19.28 -20.08 -2.02
CA LYS A 156 19.63 -19.08 -1.01
C LYS A 156 21.10 -19.20 -0.63
N ASN A 157 21.85 -18.11 -0.73
CA ASN A 157 23.25 -18.05 -0.34
C ASN A 157 23.62 -16.65 0.15
N GLU A 158 23.73 -16.49 1.48
CA GLU A 158 23.93 -15.19 2.11
C GLU A 158 25.30 -14.59 1.77
N VAL A 159 26.35 -15.42 1.73
CA VAL A 159 27.72 -14.99 1.39
C VAL A 159 27.79 -14.48 -0.06
N ALA A 160 27.22 -15.23 -1.01
CA ALA A 160 27.17 -14.81 -2.40
C ALA A 160 26.33 -13.53 -2.56
N GLY A 161 25.18 -13.46 -1.87
CA GLY A 161 24.30 -12.30 -1.88
C GLY A 161 25.00 -11.03 -1.43
N LEU A 162 25.68 -11.08 -0.28
CA LEU A 162 26.46 -9.96 0.23
C LEU A 162 27.64 -9.59 -0.66
N THR A 163 28.32 -10.57 -1.24
CA THR A 163 29.46 -10.31 -2.13
C THR A 163 29.04 -9.49 -3.34
N TRP A 164 27.91 -9.85 -3.97
CA TRP A 164 27.37 -9.10 -5.10
C TRP A 164 26.91 -7.69 -4.72
N ILE A 165 26.22 -7.53 -3.60
CA ILE A 165 25.79 -6.21 -3.11
C ILE A 165 27.00 -5.32 -2.80
N MET A 166 28.03 -5.86 -2.16
CA MET A 166 29.26 -5.12 -1.85
C MET A 166 30.04 -4.75 -3.12
N SER A 167 30.06 -5.61 -4.13
CA SER A 167 30.61 -5.29 -5.45
C SER A 167 29.89 -4.10 -6.07
N ALA A 168 28.55 -4.14 -6.12
CA ALA A 168 27.74 -3.05 -6.66
C ALA A 168 27.92 -1.73 -5.89
N ALA A 169 27.99 -1.80 -4.55
CA ALA A 169 28.17 -0.64 -3.69
C ALA A 169 29.55 0.03 -3.90
N ARG A 170 30.61 -0.78 -4.05
CA ARG A 170 31.97 -0.31 -4.37
C ARG A 170 32.08 0.25 -5.77
N ALA A 171 31.26 -0.23 -6.71
CA ALA A 171 31.15 0.33 -8.06
C ALA A 171 30.38 1.67 -8.10
N GLY A 172 29.88 2.16 -6.96
CA GLY A 172 29.22 3.46 -6.85
C GLY A 172 27.71 3.44 -7.04
N SER A 173 27.05 2.27 -7.09
CA SER A 173 25.58 2.22 -7.11
C SER A 173 25.04 2.71 -5.77
N ALA A 174 24.32 3.83 -5.80
CA ALA A 174 23.73 4.43 -4.61
C ALA A 174 22.68 3.50 -3.98
N GLU A 175 21.92 2.76 -4.79
CA GLU A 175 20.95 1.76 -4.32
C GLU A 175 21.63 0.59 -3.60
N ALA A 176 22.77 0.14 -4.13
CA ALA A 176 23.54 -0.92 -3.49
C ALA A 176 24.19 -0.45 -2.19
N GLN A 177 24.72 0.77 -2.17
CA GLN A 177 25.23 1.41 -0.96
C GLN A 177 24.12 1.54 0.10
N PHE A 178 22.92 1.99 -0.29
CA PHE A 178 21.77 2.07 0.63
C PHE A 178 21.34 0.69 1.15
N LYS A 179 21.30 -0.34 0.29
CA LYS A 179 20.98 -1.70 0.71
C LYS A 179 22.04 -2.26 1.66
N LEU A 180 23.32 -2.01 1.39
CA LEU A 180 24.42 -2.43 2.26
C LEU A 180 24.37 -1.72 3.62
N GLY A 181 24.05 -0.41 3.62
CA GLY A 181 23.79 0.33 4.86
C GLY A 181 22.66 -0.28 5.68
N SER A 182 21.57 -0.67 5.02
CA SER A 182 20.42 -1.34 5.67
C SER A 182 20.80 -2.70 6.26
N ILE A 183 21.58 -3.51 5.54
CA ILE A 183 22.10 -4.80 6.01
C ILE A 183 22.90 -4.63 7.31
N TYR A 184 23.82 -3.66 7.36
CA TYR A 184 24.59 -3.39 8.57
C TYR A 184 23.74 -2.79 9.69
N ALA A 185 22.69 -2.02 9.38
CA ALA A 185 21.80 -1.44 10.39
C ALA A 185 20.92 -2.50 11.07
N THR A 186 20.41 -3.47 10.31
CA THR A 186 19.52 -4.52 10.83
C THR A 186 20.28 -5.74 11.35
N GLY A 187 21.46 -6.03 10.80
CA GLY A 187 22.17 -7.28 11.02
C GLY A 187 21.64 -8.44 10.17
N GLU A 188 20.87 -8.16 9.12
CA GLU A 188 20.34 -9.18 8.21
C GLU A 188 21.43 -9.62 7.22
N GLY A 189 21.96 -10.84 7.38
CA GLY A 189 23.00 -11.41 6.52
C GLY A 189 24.42 -10.98 6.88
N ALA A 190 24.61 -9.92 7.66
CA ALA A 190 25.91 -9.48 8.19
C ALA A 190 25.82 -9.17 9.69
N THR A 191 26.96 -9.10 10.39
CA THR A 191 26.97 -8.61 11.78
C THR A 191 26.50 -7.15 11.81
N LYS A 192 25.53 -6.85 12.68
CA LYS A 192 25.02 -5.50 12.87
C LYS A 192 26.15 -4.54 13.24
N ASP A 193 26.32 -3.49 12.45
CA ASP A 193 27.32 -2.44 12.65
C ASP A 193 26.73 -1.07 12.26
N PRO A 194 26.21 -0.31 13.24
CA PRO A 194 25.65 1.02 12.99
C PRO A 194 26.65 2.01 12.39
N LYS A 195 27.96 1.86 12.66
CA LYS A 195 28.99 2.76 12.12
C LYS A 195 29.20 2.48 10.64
N GLU A 196 29.24 1.22 10.26
CA GLU A 196 29.37 0.83 8.86
C GLU A 196 28.09 1.16 8.08
N ALA A 197 26.92 0.92 8.68
CA ALA A 197 25.63 1.33 8.13
C ALA A 197 25.60 2.81 7.76
N ARG A 198 26.07 3.67 8.69
CA ARG A 198 26.15 5.12 8.48
C ARG A 198 27.01 5.47 7.27
N LYS A 199 28.23 4.92 7.16
CA LYS A 199 29.12 5.23 6.03
C LYS A 199 28.46 4.93 4.69
N TRP A 200 27.80 3.77 4.59
CA TRP A 200 27.11 3.38 3.36
C TRP A 200 25.89 4.25 3.06
N PHE A 201 25.12 4.67 4.08
CA PHE A 201 24.05 5.63 3.89
C PHE A 201 24.55 7.02 3.47
N GLU A 202 25.66 7.49 4.04
CA GLU A 202 26.30 8.77 3.64
C GLU A 202 26.75 8.71 2.18
N LEU A 203 27.45 7.64 1.76
CA LEU A 203 27.85 7.45 0.37
C LEU A 203 26.66 7.41 -0.59
N ALA A 204 25.59 6.68 -0.23
CA ALA A 204 24.37 6.62 -1.05
C ALA A 204 23.69 7.99 -1.16
N ALA A 205 23.66 8.76 -0.07
CA ALA A 205 23.09 10.09 -0.03
C ALA A 205 23.91 11.11 -0.85
N GLU A 206 25.23 11.03 -0.77
CA GLU A 206 26.19 11.82 -1.56
C GLU A 206 26.10 11.52 -3.06
N ASN A 207 25.85 10.25 -3.42
CA ASN A 207 25.58 9.83 -4.79
C ASN A 207 24.15 10.15 -5.26
N GLY A 208 23.40 10.95 -4.49
CA GLY A 208 22.15 11.55 -4.94
C GLY A 208 20.89 10.72 -4.67
N LEU A 209 20.97 9.55 -4.04
CA LEU A 209 19.78 8.73 -3.82
C LEU A 209 18.84 9.38 -2.79
N ALA A 210 17.68 9.86 -3.24
CA ALA A 210 16.71 10.57 -2.39
C ALA A 210 16.28 9.77 -1.15
N SER A 211 16.08 8.46 -1.27
CA SER A 211 15.74 7.59 -0.12
C SER A 211 16.87 7.52 0.91
N ALA A 212 18.13 7.45 0.48
CA ALA A 212 19.29 7.51 1.38
C ALA A 212 19.41 8.86 2.06
N GLN A 213 19.21 9.96 1.32
CA GLN A 213 19.21 11.31 1.87
C GLN A 213 18.12 11.47 2.94
N TYR A 214 16.89 11.02 2.66
CA TYR A 214 15.79 11.05 3.62
C TYR A 214 16.05 10.19 4.87
N THR A 215 16.56 8.96 4.69
CA THR A 215 16.89 8.08 5.82
C THR A 215 18.00 8.66 6.68
N LEU A 216 19.06 9.19 6.07
CA LEU A 216 20.15 9.84 6.78
C LEU A 216 19.65 11.07 7.54
N ALA A 217 18.80 11.89 6.91
CA ALA A 217 18.18 13.04 7.55
C ALA A 217 17.36 12.63 8.79
N SER A 218 16.53 11.60 8.65
CA SER A 218 15.69 11.09 9.75
C SER A 218 16.53 10.55 10.92
N ASN A 219 17.62 9.84 10.62
CA ASN A 219 18.53 9.33 11.64
C ASN A 219 19.27 10.47 12.36
N LEU A 220 19.71 11.50 11.62
CA LEU A 220 20.40 12.67 12.19
C LEU A 220 19.44 13.50 13.05
N MET A 221 18.17 13.61 12.65
CA MET A 221 17.13 14.29 13.42
C MET A 221 16.79 13.55 14.72
N ALA A 222 16.69 12.22 14.67
CA ALA A 222 16.32 11.38 15.82
C ALA A 222 17.50 11.03 16.75
N GLY A 223 18.74 11.11 16.28
CA GLY A 223 19.91 10.58 16.99
C GLY A 223 19.98 9.05 17.00
N THR A 224 19.30 8.37 16.06
CA THR A 224 19.22 6.91 16.02
C THR A 224 20.47 6.32 15.37
N GLY A 225 21.36 5.73 16.16
CA GLY A 225 22.58 5.07 15.69
C GLY A 225 23.71 6.03 15.26
N ILE A 226 23.45 7.34 15.28
CA ILE A 226 24.39 8.43 14.97
C ILE A 226 24.15 9.59 15.93
N GLU A 227 25.16 10.44 16.13
CA GLU A 227 24.99 11.67 16.90
C GLU A 227 23.95 12.57 16.23
N LYS A 228 23.07 13.15 17.05
CA LYS A 228 22.00 14.03 16.60
C LYS A 228 22.60 15.31 16.00
N ASP A 229 22.20 15.67 14.79
CA ASP A 229 22.63 16.88 14.08
C ASP A 229 21.47 17.41 13.21
N GLU A 230 20.69 18.31 13.79
CA GLU A 230 19.47 18.84 13.15
C GLU A 230 19.79 19.69 11.92
N ALA A 231 20.90 20.44 11.93
CA ALA A 231 21.29 21.28 10.81
C ALA A 231 21.64 20.42 9.59
N LYS A 232 22.47 19.39 9.78
CA LYS A 232 22.80 18.44 8.72
C LYS A 232 21.59 17.61 8.29
N ALA A 233 20.70 17.26 9.21
CA ALA A 233 19.43 16.60 8.87
C ALA A 233 18.60 17.44 7.89
N LEU A 234 18.45 18.74 8.15
CA LEU A 234 17.70 19.65 7.28
C LEU A 234 18.29 19.76 5.89
N GLU A 235 19.62 19.80 5.76
CA GLU A 235 20.29 19.80 4.46
C GLU A 235 19.94 18.55 3.64
N TRP A 236 19.96 17.37 4.28
CA TRP A 236 19.62 16.12 3.61
C TRP A 236 18.13 16.00 3.30
N TYR A 237 17.26 16.43 4.21
CA TYR A 237 15.82 16.51 3.93
C TYR A 237 15.53 17.41 2.72
N ARG A 238 16.18 18.59 2.63
CA ARG A 238 16.04 19.50 1.47
C ARG A 238 16.46 18.82 0.18
N LYS A 239 17.64 18.19 0.14
CA LYS A 239 18.10 17.46 -1.06
C LYS A 239 17.12 16.36 -1.50
N ALA A 240 16.54 15.60 -0.57
CA ALA A 240 15.54 14.58 -0.90
C ALA A 240 14.23 15.21 -1.38
N ALA A 241 13.81 16.32 -0.77
CA ALA A 241 12.59 17.03 -1.09
C ALA A 241 12.64 17.76 -2.45
N ASP A 242 13.80 18.32 -2.80
CA ASP A 242 14.08 18.92 -4.12
C ASP A 242 14.01 17.89 -5.24
N GLN A 243 14.30 16.62 -4.95
CA GLN A 243 14.11 15.49 -5.87
C GLN A 243 12.65 15.02 -5.98
N GLY A 244 11.71 15.70 -5.31
CA GLY A 244 10.28 15.39 -5.41
C GLY A 244 9.79 14.32 -4.43
N MET A 245 10.59 13.89 -3.45
CA MET A 245 10.18 12.85 -2.49
C MET A 245 9.10 13.38 -1.53
N PRO A 246 7.84 12.89 -1.60
CA PRO A 246 6.74 13.50 -0.83
C PRO A 246 6.91 13.38 0.68
N ALA A 247 7.51 12.29 1.16
CA ALA A 247 7.80 12.11 2.58
C ALA A 247 8.78 13.17 3.12
N ALA A 248 9.85 13.46 2.37
CA ALA A 248 10.82 14.50 2.73
C ALA A 248 10.20 15.90 2.70
N GLN A 249 9.39 16.17 1.67
CA GLN A 249 8.65 17.43 1.55
C GLN A 249 7.65 17.62 2.71
N ARG A 250 6.88 16.59 3.07
CA ARG A 250 5.96 16.61 4.21
C ARG A 250 6.71 16.89 5.52
N ASP A 251 7.82 16.19 5.75
CA ASP A 251 8.56 16.30 7.00
C ASP A 251 9.23 17.68 7.13
N LEU A 252 9.79 18.24 6.04
CA LEU A 252 10.24 19.63 6.02
C LEU A 252 9.10 20.60 6.31
N GLY A 253 7.94 20.41 5.67
CA GLY A 253 6.75 21.20 5.93
C GLY A 253 6.38 21.20 7.42
N GLY A 254 6.42 20.03 8.06
CA GLY A 254 6.18 19.87 9.50
C GLY A 254 7.25 20.52 10.38
N ILE A 255 8.54 20.40 10.01
CA ILE A 255 9.65 21.02 10.74
C ILE A 255 9.51 22.54 10.75
N TYR A 256 9.30 23.16 9.59
CA TYR A 256 9.09 24.60 9.48
C TYR A 256 7.80 25.07 10.16
N LEU A 257 6.73 24.26 10.12
CA LEU A 257 5.47 24.57 10.80
C LEU A 257 5.63 24.58 12.33
N ALA A 258 6.40 23.63 12.86
CA ALA A 258 6.67 23.50 14.29
C ALA A 258 7.78 24.46 14.77
N GLY A 259 8.64 24.95 13.88
CA GLY A 259 9.82 25.74 14.21
C GLY A 259 10.91 24.91 14.89
N ILE A 260 11.04 23.62 14.54
CA ILE A 260 12.07 22.75 15.12
C ILE A 260 13.48 23.26 14.79
N ASP A 261 13.66 23.90 13.65
CA ASP A 261 14.91 24.50 13.20
C ASP A 261 15.14 25.93 13.74
N GLY A 262 14.34 26.36 14.72
CA GLY A 262 14.48 27.65 15.40
C GLY A 262 13.13 28.30 15.66
N LYS A 263 12.65 29.12 14.72
CA LYS A 263 11.32 29.75 14.79
C LYS A 263 10.48 29.26 13.63
N PRO A 264 9.15 29.12 13.79
CA PRO A 264 8.30 28.70 12.69
C PRO A 264 8.44 29.59 11.47
N ASP A 265 8.67 28.98 10.31
CA ASP A 265 8.63 29.62 8.99
C ASP A 265 7.40 29.10 8.25
N TYR A 266 6.27 29.80 8.40
CA TYR A 266 5.02 29.31 7.84
C TYR A 266 4.96 29.40 6.31
N ALA A 267 5.79 30.24 5.67
CA ALA A 267 5.85 30.31 4.22
C ALA A 267 6.55 29.07 3.65
N LEU A 268 7.71 28.71 4.19
CA LEU A 268 8.40 27.47 3.82
C LEU A 268 7.59 26.23 4.19
N ALA A 269 6.92 26.25 5.35
CA ALA A 269 6.02 25.17 5.75
C ALA A 269 4.92 24.94 4.70
N TYR A 270 4.31 26.02 4.21
CA TYR A 270 3.25 25.94 3.22
C TYR A 270 3.78 25.39 1.89
N ASP A 271 4.89 25.94 1.40
CA ASP A 271 5.45 25.55 0.11
C ASP A 271 5.81 24.07 0.05
N TRP A 272 6.47 23.56 1.10
CA TRP A 272 6.84 22.15 1.17
C TRP A 272 5.63 21.23 1.38
N THR A 273 4.73 21.61 2.28
CA THR A 273 3.50 20.85 2.54
C THR A 273 2.64 20.76 1.29
N ARG A 274 2.49 21.86 0.53
CA ARG A 274 1.71 21.89 -0.71
C ARG A 274 2.30 20.95 -1.77
N LYS A 275 3.63 20.96 -1.99
CA LYS A 275 4.28 20.05 -2.95
C LYS A 275 3.99 18.58 -2.63
N ALA A 276 4.09 18.19 -1.35
CA ALA A 276 3.78 16.82 -0.92
C ALA A 276 2.29 16.48 -1.07
N ALA A 277 1.40 17.43 -0.75
CA ALA A 277 -0.05 17.28 -0.89
C ALA A 277 -0.47 17.16 -2.37
N ASP A 278 0.14 17.93 -3.27
CA ASP A 278 -0.06 17.86 -4.72
C ASP A 278 0.37 16.48 -5.27
N ALA A 279 1.38 15.86 -4.66
CA ALA A 279 1.80 14.47 -4.92
C ALA A 279 0.89 13.41 -4.25
N GLY A 280 -0.15 13.83 -3.52
CA GLY A 280 -1.15 12.95 -2.92
C GLY A 280 -0.77 12.34 -1.56
N ASP A 281 0.26 12.87 -0.88
CA ASP A 281 0.63 12.45 0.47
C ASP A 281 -0.45 12.83 1.49
N ALA A 282 -0.98 11.83 2.21
CA ALA A 282 -2.07 12.02 3.16
C ALA A 282 -1.67 12.91 4.35
N GLY A 283 -0.45 12.73 4.87
CA GLY A 283 0.05 13.50 6.01
C GLY A 283 0.20 14.98 5.67
N ALA A 284 0.68 15.28 4.47
CA ALA A 284 0.78 16.62 3.93
C ALA A 284 -0.60 17.24 3.68
N LEU A 285 -1.57 16.50 3.14
CA LEU A 285 -2.97 16.96 3.03
C LEU A 285 -3.54 17.34 4.41
N SER A 286 -3.28 16.54 5.43
CA SER A 286 -3.69 16.84 6.81
C SER A 286 -3.00 18.10 7.37
N ASN A 287 -1.71 18.29 7.10
CA ASN A 287 -0.99 19.49 7.53
C ASN A 287 -1.50 20.73 6.80
N LEU A 288 -1.79 20.61 5.50
CA LEU A 288 -2.37 21.68 4.69
C LEU A 288 -3.75 22.08 5.22
N GLY A 289 -4.58 21.10 5.59
CA GLY A 289 -5.85 21.34 6.27
C GLY A 289 -5.69 22.14 7.55
N TYR A 290 -4.68 21.81 8.37
CA TYR A 290 -4.36 22.58 9.58
C TYR A 290 -3.89 24.00 9.28
N MET A 291 -3.07 24.20 8.26
CA MET A 291 -2.58 25.53 7.88
C MET A 291 -3.73 26.43 7.43
N TYR A 292 -4.65 25.92 6.60
CA TYR A 292 -5.86 26.66 6.21
C TYR A 292 -6.81 26.90 7.40
N TYR A 293 -6.99 25.91 8.28
CA TYR A 293 -7.83 26.05 9.47
C TYR A 293 -7.32 27.11 10.46
N SER A 294 -6.00 27.19 10.63
CA SER A 294 -5.34 28.07 11.62
C SER A 294 -4.87 29.40 11.06
N GLY A 295 -4.91 29.59 9.74
CA GLY A 295 -4.38 30.78 9.08
C GLY A 295 -2.84 30.91 9.19
N LYS A 296 -2.12 29.82 9.40
CA LYS A 296 -0.65 29.82 9.51
C LYS A 296 -0.02 29.66 8.13
N GLY A 297 0.67 30.69 7.66
CA GLY A 297 1.37 30.70 6.36
C GLY A 297 0.48 31.01 5.16
N VAL A 298 -0.83 30.91 5.36
CA VAL A 298 -1.88 31.26 4.39
C VAL A 298 -3.05 31.92 5.11
N PRO A 299 -3.87 32.74 4.44
CA PRO A 299 -5.13 33.20 5.00
C PRO A 299 -5.99 32.03 5.47
N GLN A 300 -6.69 32.22 6.58
CA GLN A 300 -7.61 31.20 7.09
C GLN A 300 -8.72 30.94 6.06
N ASP A 301 -8.95 29.66 5.76
CA ASP A 301 -9.95 29.19 4.80
C ASP A 301 -10.49 27.83 5.25
N ASP A 302 -11.63 27.85 5.94
CA ASP A 302 -12.20 26.63 6.52
C ASP A 302 -12.73 25.66 5.47
N GLN A 303 -13.14 26.17 4.30
CA GLN A 303 -13.61 25.32 3.21
C GLN A 303 -12.45 24.50 2.64
N ARG A 304 -11.32 25.16 2.35
CA ARG A 304 -10.10 24.44 1.94
C ARG A 304 -9.57 23.52 3.03
N ALA A 305 -9.72 23.90 4.30
CA ALA A 305 -9.38 23.03 5.41
C ALA A 305 -10.21 21.73 5.39
N ALA A 306 -11.54 21.86 5.25
CA ALA A 306 -12.45 20.72 5.17
C ALA A 306 -12.15 19.82 3.96
N GLU A 307 -11.90 20.40 2.79
CA GLU A 307 -11.52 19.67 1.58
C GLU A 307 -10.21 18.89 1.77
N ALA A 308 -9.19 19.52 2.35
CA ALA A 308 -7.90 18.89 2.59
C ALA A 308 -7.98 17.77 3.64
N TYR A 309 -8.72 17.99 4.74
CA TYR A 309 -8.97 16.95 5.74
C TYR A 309 -9.79 15.78 5.18
N GLY A 310 -10.78 16.05 4.32
CA GLY A 310 -11.56 15.01 3.65
C GLY A 310 -10.69 14.10 2.79
N LYS A 311 -9.86 14.68 1.91
CA LYS A 311 -8.90 13.92 1.08
C LYS A 311 -7.91 13.11 1.91
N ALA A 312 -7.44 13.65 3.04
CA ALA A 312 -6.58 12.94 3.97
C ALA A 312 -7.30 11.78 4.67
N ALA A 313 -8.54 12.00 5.11
CA ALA A 313 -9.39 11.01 5.77
C ALA A 313 -9.77 9.85 4.82
N GLU A 314 -10.06 10.14 3.55
CA GLU A 314 -10.31 9.13 2.51
C GLU A 314 -9.08 8.23 2.25
N LYS A 315 -7.88 8.74 2.53
CA LYS A 315 -6.62 7.97 2.51
C LYS A 315 -6.32 7.26 3.84
N GLY A 316 -7.27 7.22 4.77
CA GLY A 316 -7.18 6.47 6.02
C GLY A 316 -6.57 7.24 7.21
N LEU A 317 -6.38 8.57 7.13
CA LEU A 317 -5.89 9.32 8.28
C LEU A 317 -7.00 9.61 9.30
N ALA A 318 -7.00 8.84 10.38
CA ALA A 318 -7.96 8.89 11.47
C ALA A 318 -8.12 10.30 12.08
N ARG A 319 -6.99 10.98 12.38
CA ARG A 319 -6.99 12.34 12.92
C ARG A 319 -7.62 13.37 11.99
N SER A 320 -7.54 13.16 10.68
CA SER A 320 -8.12 14.06 9.68
C SER A 320 -9.63 13.83 9.56
N ALA A 321 -10.09 12.58 9.70
CA ALA A 321 -11.51 12.29 9.85
C ALA A 321 -12.07 12.96 11.10
N ALA A 322 -11.37 12.89 12.23
CA ALA A 322 -11.74 13.60 13.45
C ALA A 322 -11.84 15.13 13.24
N ALA A 323 -10.81 15.73 12.63
CA ALA A 323 -10.80 17.16 12.34
C ALA A 323 -11.95 17.58 11.40
N LEU A 324 -12.26 16.78 10.39
CA LEU A 324 -13.40 17.03 9.51
C LEU A 324 -14.73 16.91 10.25
N GLY A 325 -14.86 15.95 11.17
CA GLY A 325 -16.02 15.84 12.06
C GLY A 325 -16.24 17.11 12.88
N VAL A 326 -15.18 17.70 13.43
CA VAL A 326 -15.25 18.99 14.15
C VAL A 326 -15.75 20.12 13.25
N LEU A 327 -15.31 20.17 11.99
CA LEU A 327 -15.77 21.19 11.04
C LEU A 327 -17.25 21.05 10.70
N TYR A 328 -17.75 19.83 10.50
CA TYR A 328 -19.18 19.56 10.31
C TYR A 328 -20.01 19.92 11.55
N GLN A 329 -19.53 19.55 12.73
CA GLN A 329 -20.22 19.87 13.99
C GLN A 329 -20.33 21.39 14.21
N ALA A 330 -19.32 22.15 13.80
CA ALA A 330 -19.27 23.60 13.96
C ALA A 330 -19.80 24.41 12.76
N GLY A 331 -20.13 23.77 11.63
CA GLY A 331 -20.50 24.48 10.39
C GLY A 331 -19.39 25.34 9.80
N ARG A 332 -18.12 24.95 10.02
CA ARG A 332 -16.93 25.71 9.62
C ARG A 332 -16.46 25.23 8.24
N GLY A 333 -16.70 26.04 7.20
CA GLY A 333 -16.29 25.70 5.82
C GLY A 333 -17.13 24.60 5.15
N VAL A 334 -18.11 24.06 5.87
CA VAL A 334 -19.10 23.07 5.43
C VAL A 334 -20.45 23.39 6.08
N GLU A 335 -21.53 22.88 5.53
CA GLU A 335 -22.85 22.97 6.17
C GLU A 335 -22.85 22.22 7.51
N GLN A 336 -23.34 22.87 8.57
CA GLN A 336 -23.37 22.28 9.91
C GLN A 336 -24.22 21.01 9.94
N SER A 337 -23.67 19.91 10.45
CA SER A 337 -24.40 18.64 10.59
C SER A 337 -23.73 17.73 11.63
N ASP A 338 -24.45 17.47 12.72
CA ASP A 338 -24.00 16.53 13.75
C ASP A 338 -24.00 15.08 13.24
N GLU A 339 -24.91 14.72 12.33
CA GLU A 339 -24.96 13.40 11.70
C GLU A 339 -23.72 13.14 10.82
N LYS A 340 -23.34 14.11 9.97
CA LYS A 340 -22.09 14.02 9.20
C LYS A 340 -20.87 14.06 10.12
N ALA A 341 -20.91 14.84 11.20
CA ALA A 341 -19.84 14.82 12.19
C ALA A 341 -19.69 13.43 12.81
N ALA A 342 -20.79 12.79 13.22
CA ALA A 342 -20.80 11.42 13.73
C ALA A 342 -20.29 10.39 12.70
N GLU A 343 -20.63 10.53 11.42
CA GLU A 343 -20.04 9.70 10.34
C GLU A 343 -18.51 9.81 10.30
N TRP A 344 -17.97 11.02 10.32
CA TRP A 344 -16.53 11.25 10.28
C TRP A 344 -15.84 10.84 11.57
N TYR A 345 -16.46 11.06 12.72
CA TYR A 345 -15.96 10.57 14.00
C TYR A 345 -15.92 9.04 14.07
N ARG A 346 -16.94 8.34 13.53
CA ARG A 346 -16.91 6.87 13.39
C ARG A 346 -15.71 6.42 12.55
N LYS A 347 -15.46 7.05 11.40
CA LYS A 347 -14.28 6.76 10.57
C LYS A 347 -12.97 7.02 11.32
N GLY A 348 -12.88 8.11 12.07
CA GLY A 348 -11.72 8.42 12.91
C GLY A 348 -11.49 7.38 14.01
N ALA A 349 -12.56 6.99 14.71
CA ALA A 349 -12.52 5.99 15.78
C ALA A 349 -12.13 4.60 15.27
N LEU A 350 -12.64 4.17 14.10
CA LEU A 350 -12.21 2.94 13.43
C LEU A 350 -10.70 2.96 13.10
N GLY A 351 -10.16 4.14 12.76
CA GLY A 351 -8.74 4.34 12.55
C GLY A 351 -7.91 4.51 13.84
N GLY A 352 -8.53 4.36 15.01
CA GLY A 352 -7.86 4.43 16.32
C GLY A 352 -7.76 5.83 16.93
N ASP A 353 -8.42 6.85 16.38
CA ASP A 353 -8.42 8.19 16.96
C ASP A 353 -9.36 8.25 18.18
N ARG A 354 -8.77 8.43 19.37
CA ARG A 354 -9.50 8.46 20.64
C ARG A 354 -10.35 9.72 20.79
N ASN A 355 -9.91 10.85 20.24
CA ASN A 355 -10.68 12.10 20.33
C ASN A 355 -11.93 12.01 19.46
N ALA A 356 -11.84 11.36 18.31
CA ALA A 356 -13.00 11.04 17.47
C ALA A 356 -14.00 10.15 18.22
N LEU A 357 -13.52 9.10 18.90
CA LEU A 357 -14.38 8.23 19.70
C LEU A 357 -15.08 9.01 20.83
N SER A 358 -14.35 9.82 21.59
CA SER A 358 -14.94 10.64 22.65
C SER A 358 -15.94 11.66 22.10
N ALA A 359 -15.64 12.33 20.98
CA ALA A 359 -16.56 13.28 20.36
C ALA A 359 -17.84 12.60 19.84
N LEU A 360 -17.72 11.39 19.28
CA LEU A 360 -18.87 10.58 18.88
C LEU A 360 -19.75 10.21 20.08
N VAL A 361 -19.14 9.77 21.20
CA VAL A 361 -19.88 9.42 22.42
C VAL A 361 -20.63 10.63 22.99
N VAL A 362 -20.06 11.83 22.93
CA VAL A 362 -20.77 13.05 23.32
C VAL A 362 -22.00 13.28 22.44
N LEU A 363 -21.87 13.16 21.11
CA LEU A 363 -23.02 13.29 20.21
C LEU A 363 -24.08 12.21 20.44
N ILE A 364 -23.68 10.99 20.79
CA ILE A 364 -24.60 9.89 21.14
C ILE A 364 -25.33 10.22 22.43
N ALA A 365 -24.61 10.65 23.48
CA ALA A 365 -25.17 10.97 24.77
C ALA A 365 -26.20 12.11 24.69
N ASP A 366 -25.95 13.09 23.83
CA ASP A 366 -26.86 14.21 23.58
C ASP A 366 -28.02 13.86 22.62
N GLY A 367 -28.07 12.65 22.06
CA GLY A 367 -29.09 12.25 21.08
C GLY A 367 -28.96 12.94 19.71
N ARG A 368 -27.77 13.47 19.38
CA ARG A 368 -27.49 14.27 18.19
C ARG A 368 -26.74 13.50 17.09
N ALA A 369 -26.25 12.30 17.40
CA ALA A 369 -25.44 11.51 16.46
C ALA A 369 -26.25 10.92 15.28
N GLY A 370 -27.59 10.91 15.34
CA GLY A 370 -28.44 10.29 14.31
C GLY A 370 -28.24 8.78 14.16
N LEU A 371 -27.75 8.11 15.21
CA LEU A 371 -27.51 6.67 15.22
C LEU A 371 -28.70 5.92 15.82
N GLN A 372 -28.94 4.71 15.31
CA GLN A 372 -29.84 3.77 15.95
C GLN A 372 -29.25 3.27 17.27
N ASP A 373 -30.11 2.86 18.20
CA ASP A 373 -29.72 2.42 19.54
C ASP A 373 -28.63 1.35 19.55
N ALA A 374 -28.71 0.37 18.64
CA ALA A 374 -27.72 -0.69 18.53
C ALA A 374 -26.32 -0.18 18.17
N ASP A 375 -26.25 0.74 17.20
CA ASP A 375 -24.99 1.37 16.79
C ASP A 375 -24.45 2.29 17.88
N ALA A 376 -25.32 3.07 18.52
CA ALA A 376 -24.97 3.93 19.63
C ALA A 376 -24.34 3.14 20.79
N ALA A 377 -25.02 2.07 21.24
CA ALA A 377 -24.54 1.21 22.32
C ALA A 377 -23.18 0.56 21.99
N LEU A 378 -22.95 0.15 20.73
CA LEU A 378 -21.66 -0.39 20.29
C LEU A 378 -20.52 0.62 20.48
N TRP A 379 -20.71 1.86 20.03
CA TRP A 379 -19.68 2.90 20.11
C TRP A 379 -19.40 3.34 21.55
N VAL A 380 -20.45 3.47 22.37
CA VAL A 380 -20.28 3.80 23.78
C VAL A 380 -19.57 2.65 24.53
N ALA A 381 -19.87 1.39 24.20
CA ALA A 381 -19.20 0.23 24.80
C ALA A 381 -17.72 0.16 24.46
N LEU A 382 -17.36 0.52 23.21
CA LEU A 382 -15.96 0.63 22.81
C LEU A 382 -15.21 1.68 23.65
N ALA A 383 -15.83 2.84 23.91
CA ALA A 383 -15.24 3.88 24.75
C ALA A 383 -15.13 3.43 26.22
N ALA A 384 -16.18 2.80 26.76
CA ALA A 384 -16.21 2.28 28.11
C ALA A 384 -15.10 1.23 28.33
N LYS A 385 -14.92 0.31 27.39
CA LYS A 385 -13.81 -0.67 27.38
C LYS A 385 -12.43 -0.01 27.33
N GLY A 386 -12.34 1.17 26.71
CA GLY A 386 -11.15 2.02 26.71
C GLY A 386 -10.89 2.77 28.03
N GLY A 387 -11.76 2.60 29.04
CA GLY A 387 -11.67 3.25 30.35
C GLY A 387 -12.48 4.53 30.50
N ASP A 388 -13.37 4.86 29.55
CA ASP A 388 -14.25 6.02 29.67
C ASP A 388 -15.39 5.76 30.67
N ALA A 389 -15.27 6.32 31.86
CA ALA A 389 -16.25 6.15 32.93
C ALA A 389 -17.61 6.78 32.59
N ALA A 390 -17.66 7.88 31.84
CA ALA A 390 -18.91 8.51 31.46
C ALA A 390 -19.65 7.65 30.43
N ALA A 391 -18.92 7.06 29.48
CA ALA A 391 -19.48 6.07 28.56
C ALA A 391 -20.04 4.86 29.30
N ARG A 392 -19.34 4.35 30.33
CA ARG A 392 -19.86 3.26 31.17
C ARG A 392 -21.16 3.66 31.87
N SER A 393 -21.19 4.82 32.52
CA SER A 393 -22.39 5.30 33.21
C SER A 393 -23.57 5.49 32.26
N TRP A 394 -23.31 5.94 31.03
CA TRP A 394 -24.34 6.03 30.00
C TRP A 394 -24.92 4.65 29.64
N LEU A 395 -24.06 3.64 29.46
CA LEU A 395 -24.51 2.27 29.18
C LEU A 395 -25.32 1.68 30.33
N GLU A 396 -24.90 1.90 31.58
CA GLU A 396 -25.63 1.45 32.76
C GLU A 396 -27.01 2.11 32.86
N ALA A 397 -27.09 3.42 32.60
CA ALA A 397 -28.36 4.14 32.57
C ALA A 397 -29.29 3.62 31.46
N LYS A 398 -28.79 3.48 30.23
CA LYS A 398 -29.58 2.98 29.09
C LYS A 398 -30.01 1.53 29.25
N ALA A 399 -29.17 0.69 29.85
CA ALA A 399 -29.56 -0.67 30.20
C ALA A 399 -30.69 -0.67 31.24
N GLY A 400 -30.62 0.20 32.26
CA GLY A 400 -31.69 0.37 33.26
C GLY A 400 -33.00 0.94 32.69
N GLU A 401 -32.93 1.69 31.60
CA GLU A 401 -34.10 2.15 30.82
C GLU A 401 -34.71 1.05 29.93
N GLY A 402 -34.09 -0.14 29.86
CA GLY A 402 -34.59 -1.28 29.09
C GLY A 402 -34.08 -1.35 27.64
N SER A 403 -33.00 -0.64 27.29
CA SER A 403 -32.38 -0.77 25.97
C SER A 403 -31.67 -2.13 25.84
N ALA A 404 -32.23 -3.02 25.02
CA ALA A 404 -31.69 -4.35 24.77
C ALA A 404 -30.22 -4.31 24.28
N ALA A 405 -29.91 -3.35 23.40
CA ALA A 405 -28.55 -3.17 22.90
C ALA A 405 -27.59 -2.68 24.00
N ALA A 406 -28.01 -1.78 24.88
CA ALA A 406 -27.17 -1.33 26.00
C ALA A 406 -26.96 -2.45 27.02
N GLN A 407 -28.00 -3.23 27.32
CA GLN A 407 -27.93 -4.41 28.20
C GLN A 407 -26.91 -5.43 27.69
N SER A 408 -27.00 -5.82 26.41
CA SER A 408 -26.10 -6.83 25.84
C SER A 408 -24.65 -6.34 25.76
N ARG A 409 -24.43 -5.06 25.43
CA ARG A 409 -23.10 -4.46 25.42
C ARG A 409 -22.49 -4.26 26.80
N LEU A 410 -23.30 -3.90 27.80
CA LEU A 410 -22.85 -3.82 29.19
C LEU A 410 -22.48 -5.20 29.74
N ALA A 411 -23.22 -6.24 29.38
CA ALA A 411 -22.91 -7.61 29.74
C ALA A 411 -21.58 -8.08 29.13
N GLU A 412 -21.34 -7.83 27.82
CA GLU A 412 -20.04 -8.12 27.18
C GLU A 412 -18.89 -7.39 27.86
N LEU A 413 -19.11 -6.15 28.29
CA LEU A 413 -18.11 -5.36 29.00
C LEU A 413 -17.76 -6.01 30.34
N ILE A 414 -18.77 -6.38 31.15
CA ILE A 414 -18.60 -7.07 32.43
C ILE A 414 -17.83 -8.39 32.23
N ASP A 415 -18.25 -9.20 31.26
CA ASP A 415 -17.57 -10.45 30.91
C ASP A 415 -16.09 -10.22 30.56
N SER A 416 -15.75 -9.11 29.92
CA SER A 416 -14.37 -8.83 29.54
C SER A 416 -13.49 -8.29 30.68
N GLU A 417 -14.10 -7.82 31.77
CA GLU A 417 -13.42 -7.14 32.88
C GLU A 417 -13.19 -8.06 34.09
N THR A 418 -14.15 -8.93 34.41
CA THR A 418 -14.13 -9.73 35.65
C THR A 418 -14.90 -11.04 35.48
N HIS A 419 -14.33 -12.14 35.95
CA HIS A 419 -14.90 -13.50 35.88
C HIS A 419 -15.12 -14.10 37.26
N ASP A 420 -15.71 -13.34 38.18
CA ASP A 420 -16.20 -13.89 39.43
C ASP A 420 -17.69 -14.24 39.32
N ALA A 421 -18.17 -15.10 40.22
CA ALA A 421 -19.54 -15.60 40.18
C ALA A 421 -20.60 -14.49 40.24
N ALA A 422 -20.33 -13.36 40.88
CA ALA A 422 -21.28 -12.25 40.96
C ALA A 422 -21.30 -11.44 39.67
N ALA A 423 -20.13 -11.20 39.06
CA ALA A 423 -20.00 -10.56 37.76
C ALA A 423 -20.66 -11.40 36.66
N ASP A 424 -20.38 -12.70 36.61
CA ASP A 424 -20.96 -13.61 35.63
C ASP A 424 -22.50 -13.68 35.77
N ALA A 425 -23.02 -13.78 37.00
CA ALA A 425 -24.47 -13.77 37.24
C ALA A 425 -25.13 -12.45 36.80
N ARG A 426 -24.45 -11.31 37.02
CA ARG A 426 -24.94 -10.00 36.55
C ARG A 426 -24.94 -9.91 35.02
N ALA A 427 -23.89 -10.39 34.35
CA ALA A 427 -23.82 -10.41 32.90
C ALA A 427 -24.93 -11.28 32.30
N VAL A 428 -25.16 -12.49 32.84
CA VAL A 428 -26.27 -13.36 32.44
C VAL A 428 -27.62 -12.66 32.58
N ALA A 429 -27.88 -11.98 33.70
CA ALA A 429 -29.16 -11.30 33.91
C ALA A 429 -29.44 -10.25 32.82
N LEU A 430 -28.43 -9.44 32.47
CA LEU A 430 -28.51 -8.46 31.39
C LEU A 430 -28.72 -9.13 30.03
N TYR A 431 -28.01 -10.23 29.73
CA TYR A 431 -28.23 -10.96 28.49
C TYR A 431 -29.62 -11.57 28.42
N LEU A 432 -30.19 -12.08 29.52
CA LEU A 432 -31.56 -12.60 29.55
C LEU A 432 -32.60 -11.55 29.18
N GLU A 433 -32.47 -10.34 29.73
CA GLU A 433 -33.34 -9.20 29.40
C GLU A 433 -33.22 -8.83 27.92
N ALA A 434 -31.98 -8.64 27.43
CA ALA A 434 -31.71 -8.26 26.06
C ALA A 434 -32.17 -9.33 25.04
N ALA A 435 -31.86 -10.60 25.31
CA ALA A 435 -32.25 -11.72 24.44
C ALA A 435 -33.77 -11.90 24.41
N GLY A 436 -34.45 -11.66 25.54
CA GLY A 436 -35.90 -11.64 25.63
C GLY A 436 -36.55 -10.55 24.77
N ALA A 437 -35.87 -9.42 24.60
CA ALA A 437 -36.25 -8.34 23.69
C ALA A 437 -35.81 -8.57 22.23
N GLY A 438 -35.20 -9.71 21.91
CA GLY A 438 -34.80 -10.07 20.55
C GLY A 438 -33.38 -9.66 20.14
N ASP A 439 -32.54 -9.22 21.09
CA ASP A 439 -31.13 -8.90 20.77
C ASP A 439 -30.34 -10.16 20.42
N GLY A 440 -29.98 -10.30 19.14
CA GLY A 440 -29.30 -11.51 18.62
C GLY A 440 -27.89 -11.72 19.19
N LEU A 441 -27.23 -10.65 19.65
CA LEU A 441 -25.94 -10.76 20.34
C LEU A 441 -26.12 -11.45 21.69
N ALA A 442 -27.08 -10.97 22.49
CA ALA A 442 -27.39 -11.55 23.79
C ALA A 442 -27.87 -13.01 23.68
N GLN A 443 -28.67 -13.35 22.66
CA GLN A 443 -29.09 -14.73 22.41
C GLN A 443 -27.88 -15.66 22.19
N LEU A 444 -26.92 -15.26 21.35
CA LEU A 444 -25.71 -16.05 21.14
C LEU A 444 -24.83 -16.11 22.40
N ALA A 445 -24.70 -15.01 23.13
CA ALA A 445 -23.93 -14.96 24.37
C ALA A 445 -24.52 -15.89 25.44
N LEU A 446 -25.84 -15.88 25.65
CA LEU A 446 -26.54 -16.80 26.55
C LEU A 446 -26.32 -18.25 26.16
N ALA A 447 -26.39 -18.56 24.87
CA ALA A 447 -26.14 -19.92 24.39
C ALA A 447 -24.76 -20.42 24.85
N ARG A 448 -23.74 -19.56 24.79
CA ARG A 448 -22.39 -19.87 25.28
C ARG A 448 -22.34 -19.97 26.81
N LYS A 449 -22.96 -19.03 27.54
CA LYS A 449 -23.02 -19.04 29.01
C LYS A 449 -23.67 -20.32 29.56
N TYR A 450 -24.82 -20.73 29.02
CA TYR A 450 -25.48 -21.99 29.40
C TYR A 450 -24.67 -23.24 29.00
N ALA A 451 -23.97 -23.21 27.87
CA ALA A 451 -23.12 -24.33 27.46
C ALA A 451 -21.91 -24.49 28.39
N ALA A 452 -21.35 -23.38 28.88
CA ALA A 452 -20.18 -23.37 29.75
C ALA A 452 -20.52 -23.52 31.25
N GLY A 453 -21.75 -23.18 31.65
CA GLY A 453 -22.10 -23.05 33.06
C GLY A 453 -21.47 -21.81 33.74
N GLU A 454 -21.31 -20.73 32.97
CA GLU A 454 -20.73 -19.47 33.47
C GLU A 454 -21.84 -18.54 33.94
N GLY A 455 -21.90 -18.26 35.25
CA GLY A 455 -22.95 -17.43 35.85
C GLY A 455 -24.34 -18.08 35.90
N VAL A 456 -24.49 -19.29 35.35
CA VAL A 456 -25.67 -20.15 35.36
C VAL A 456 -25.26 -21.61 35.46
N ASP A 457 -26.17 -22.48 35.88
CA ASP A 457 -25.96 -23.92 35.77
C ASP A 457 -25.83 -24.33 34.29
N GLN A 458 -24.93 -25.28 34.02
CA GLN A 458 -24.76 -25.81 32.69
C GLN A 458 -26.04 -26.49 32.21
N ASP A 459 -26.60 -26.01 31.11
CA ASP A 459 -27.82 -26.53 30.51
C ASP A 459 -27.72 -26.52 28.98
N TYR A 460 -27.43 -27.69 28.40
CA TYR A 460 -27.32 -27.84 26.95
C TYR A 460 -28.65 -27.65 26.21
N VAL A 461 -29.81 -27.87 26.87
CA VAL A 461 -31.13 -27.64 26.27
C VAL A 461 -31.36 -26.14 26.13
N ALA A 462 -31.11 -25.37 27.19
CA ALA A 462 -31.20 -23.91 27.14
C ALA A 462 -30.16 -23.31 26.17
N ALA A 463 -28.93 -23.83 26.18
CA ALA A 463 -27.88 -23.42 25.26
C ALA A 463 -28.29 -23.62 23.78
N HIS A 464 -28.80 -24.81 23.46
CA HIS A 464 -29.25 -25.13 22.11
C HIS A 464 -30.49 -24.31 21.73
N GLN A 465 -31.42 -24.06 22.65
CA GLN A 465 -32.58 -23.21 22.41
C GLN A 465 -32.14 -21.82 21.94
N TRP A 466 -31.29 -21.14 22.70
CA TRP A 466 -30.83 -19.79 22.37
C TRP A 466 -29.96 -19.75 21.10
N ALA A 467 -29.09 -20.74 20.91
CA ALA A 467 -28.33 -20.86 19.66
C ALA A 467 -29.26 -21.06 18.45
N ASN A 468 -30.35 -21.81 18.60
CA ASN A 468 -31.31 -22.02 17.53
C ASN A 468 -32.13 -20.76 17.20
N ILE A 469 -32.49 -19.95 18.22
CA ILE A 469 -33.16 -18.66 18.01
C ILE A 469 -32.23 -17.73 17.20
N ALA A 470 -31.01 -17.48 17.69
CA ALA A 470 -30.04 -16.62 17.01
C ALA A 470 -29.68 -17.13 15.59
N ALA A 471 -29.60 -18.44 15.39
CA ALA A 471 -29.36 -19.04 14.08
C ALA A 471 -30.52 -18.80 13.10
N THR A 472 -31.76 -18.78 13.60
CA THR A 472 -32.95 -18.49 12.78
C THR A 472 -32.97 -17.05 12.30
N ASP A 473 -32.41 -16.13 13.09
CA ASP A 473 -32.24 -14.72 12.75
C ASP A 473 -30.99 -14.46 11.87
N GLY A 474 -30.30 -15.52 11.42
CA GLY A 474 -29.21 -15.45 10.45
C GLY A 474 -27.79 -15.43 11.04
N ASN A 475 -27.62 -15.65 12.34
CA ASN A 475 -26.29 -15.68 12.96
C ASN A 475 -25.54 -16.99 12.65
N GLU A 476 -24.52 -16.94 11.81
CA GLU A 476 -23.74 -18.12 11.39
C GLU A 476 -22.96 -18.80 12.53
N ASP A 477 -22.47 -18.03 13.51
CA ASP A 477 -21.76 -18.61 14.65
C ASP A 477 -22.73 -19.34 15.58
N ALA A 478 -23.97 -18.86 15.66
CA ALA A 478 -25.04 -19.57 16.36
C ALA A 478 -25.39 -20.90 15.66
N VAL A 479 -25.37 -20.96 14.32
CA VAL A 479 -25.56 -22.21 13.55
C VAL A 479 -24.48 -23.23 13.95
N LYS A 480 -23.21 -22.85 13.90
CA LYS A 480 -22.09 -23.73 14.26
C LYS A 480 -22.20 -24.19 15.71
N LEU A 481 -22.52 -23.28 16.64
CA LEU A 481 -22.68 -23.59 18.05
C LEU A 481 -23.83 -24.58 18.27
N ARG A 482 -25.00 -24.34 17.68
CA ARG A 482 -26.16 -25.23 17.74
C ARG A 482 -25.83 -26.63 17.25
N ASP A 483 -25.15 -26.74 16.10
CA ASP A 483 -24.80 -28.02 15.49
C ASP A 483 -23.77 -28.79 16.32
N ASN A 484 -22.87 -28.08 17.02
CA ASN A 484 -21.93 -28.69 17.96
C ASN A 484 -22.62 -29.14 19.25
N LEU A 485 -23.52 -28.32 19.81
CA LEU A 485 -24.33 -28.67 20.98
C LEU A 485 -25.19 -29.91 20.70
N SER A 486 -25.77 -30.02 19.51
CA SER A 486 -26.56 -31.18 19.08
C SER A 486 -25.81 -32.51 19.21
N LYS A 487 -24.48 -32.52 19.05
CA LYS A 487 -23.65 -33.74 19.19
C LYS A 487 -23.50 -34.19 20.64
N LEU A 488 -23.77 -33.30 21.60
CA LEU A 488 -23.65 -33.53 23.03
C LEU A 488 -25.00 -33.86 23.69
N MET A 489 -26.08 -33.88 22.92
CA MET A 489 -27.45 -33.97 23.40
C MET A 489 -28.16 -35.23 22.88
N THR A 490 -29.14 -35.73 23.63
CA THR A 490 -30.05 -36.77 23.16
C THR A 490 -31.07 -36.20 22.17
N ARG A 491 -31.71 -37.06 21.37
CA ARG A 491 -32.80 -36.66 20.46
C ARG A 491 -33.96 -35.97 21.20
N GLU A 492 -34.26 -36.43 22.41
CA GLU A 492 -35.31 -35.84 23.26
C GLU A 492 -34.93 -34.43 23.72
N GLN A 493 -33.70 -34.24 24.17
CA GLN A 493 -33.17 -32.92 24.54
C GLN A 493 -33.17 -31.94 23.36
N ILE A 494 -32.79 -32.40 22.17
CA ILE A 494 -32.84 -31.57 20.95
C ILE A 494 -34.29 -31.18 20.62
N ALA A 495 -35.22 -32.13 20.68
CA ALA A 495 -36.63 -31.88 20.42
C ALA A 495 -37.23 -30.87 21.43
N ASP A 496 -36.87 -30.98 22.71
CA ASP A 496 -37.27 -30.03 23.75
C ASP A 496 -36.70 -28.63 23.49
N ALA A 497 -35.40 -28.52 23.23
CA ALA A 497 -34.75 -27.23 22.92
C ALA A 497 -35.39 -26.54 21.70
N GLN A 498 -35.66 -27.29 20.63
CA GLN A 498 -36.32 -26.77 19.44
C GLN A 498 -37.78 -26.37 19.70
N LYS A 499 -38.49 -27.10 20.57
CA LYS A 499 -39.85 -26.75 20.98
C LYS A 499 -39.85 -25.43 21.74
N LYS A 500 -38.99 -25.28 22.75
CA LYS A 500 -38.84 -24.05 23.53
C LYS A 500 -38.47 -22.86 22.65
N ALA A 501 -37.58 -23.05 21.66
CA ALA A 501 -37.23 -22.01 20.70
C ALA A 501 -38.45 -21.54 19.88
N ARG A 502 -39.26 -22.49 19.36
CA ARG A 502 -40.49 -22.16 18.61
C ARG A 502 -41.52 -21.43 19.47
N GLU A 503 -41.72 -21.86 20.72
CA GLU A 503 -42.64 -21.22 21.66
C GLU A 503 -42.21 -19.79 21.98
N TRP A 504 -40.91 -19.57 22.17
CA TRP A 504 -40.36 -18.23 22.35
C TRP A 504 -40.61 -17.35 21.12
N THR A 505 -40.29 -17.83 19.91
CA THR A 505 -40.47 -17.06 18.67
C THR A 505 -41.95 -16.74 18.41
N ALA A 506 -42.87 -17.67 18.73
CA ALA A 506 -44.30 -17.43 18.63
C ALA A 506 -44.75 -16.31 19.59
N LYS A 507 -44.33 -16.38 20.86
CA LYS A 507 -44.63 -15.35 21.85
C LYS A 507 -44.04 -13.97 21.48
N ALA A 508 -42.83 -13.94 20.93
CA ALA A 508 -42.19 -12.70 20.48
C ALA A 508 -42.93 -12.05 19.30
N ARG A 509 -43.60 -12.84 18.44
CA ARG A 509 -44.39 -12.34 17.31
C ARG A 509 -45.78 -11.83 17.69
N ASP A 510 -46.41 -12.44 18.70
CA ASP A 510 -47.78 -12.10 19.12
C ASP A 510 -47.84 -10.93 20.11
N GLY A 511 -46.69 -10.50 20.64
CA GLY A 511 -46.57 -9.44 21.66
C GLY A 511 -45.91 -8.14 21.19
N GLY A 512 -45.58 -8.01 19.91
CA GLY A 512 -45.14 -6.76 19.26
C GLY A 512 -46.23 -6.18 18.38
#